data_AF-A0A1I3J7P7-F1
#
_entry.id   AF-A0A1I3J7P7-F1
#
_cell.length_a   1.000
_cell.length_b   1.000
_cell.length_c   1.000
_cell.angle_alpha   90.00
_cell.angle_beta   90.00
_cell.angle_gamma   90.00
#
_symmetry.space_group_name_H-M   'P 1'
#
loop_
_entity.id
_entity.type
_entity.pdbx_description
1 polymer ?
#
loop_
_entity_poly.entity_id
_entity_poly.type
_entity_poly.pdbx_seq_one_letter_code
_entity_poly.pdbx_strand_id
1 'polypeptide(L)' 'MALFDDEPLSTIPVHVLGQDLSELSVDDLEERIGQLRLEIERLTEALAAKGSSRQAAEAFFRRV' A
#
# COMPACT_ATOMS: atom_id res chain seq x y z
N MET A 1 35.57 -6.11 10.58
CA MET A 1 34.84 -5.13 11.43
C MET A 1 33.41 -5.14 10.93
N ALA A 2 32.49 -5.67 11.73
CA ALA A 2 31.07 -5.68 11.43
C ALA A 2 30.43 -4.35 11.86
N LEU A 3 29.16 -4.16 11.45
CA LEU A 3 28.17 -3.19 11.94
C LEU A 3 27.92 -1.97 11.04
N PHE A 4 27.27 -2.21 9.90
CA PHE A 4 26.15 -1.36 9.50
C PHE A 4 25.03 -2.34 9.16
N ASP A 5 24.31 -2.71 10.21
CA ASP A 5 22.99 -3.32 10.09
C ASP A 5 22.13 -2.27 9.40
N ASP A 6 21.83 -2.48 8.12
CA ASP A 6 20.90 -1.69 7.33
C ASP A 6 19.51 -1.96 7.92
N GLU A 7 19.26 -1.41 9.10
CA GLU A 7 17.95 -1.44 9.72
C GLU A 7 17.05 -0.64 8.79
N PRO A 8 16.07 -1.26 8.11
CA PRO A 8 15.20 -0.52 7.21
C PRO A 8 14.47 0.47 8.10
N LEU A 9 14.82 1.76 7.98
CA LEU A 9 14.10 2.85 8.64
C LEU A 9 12.65 2.66 8.25
N SER A 10 11.88 2.14 9.20
CA SER A 10 10.44 1.94 9.09
C SER A 10 9.90 3.27 8.63
N THR A 11 9.55 3.38 7.36
CA THR A 11 8.97 4.59 6.78
C THR A 11 7.69 4.83 7.56
N ILE A 12 7.76 5.79 8.48
CA ILE A 12 6.60 6.18 9.28
C ILE A 12 5.51 6.49 8.26
N PRO A 13 4.33 5.86 8.34
CA PRO A 13 3.28 6.10 7.37
C PRO A 13 2.97 7.60 7.38
N VAL A 14 3.14 8.23 6.21
CA VAL A 14 3.03 9.69 6.05
C VAL A 14 1.61 10.17 6.42
N HIS A 15 0.61 9.27 6.42
CA HIS A 15 -0.79 9.55 6.76
C HIS A 15 -1.43 8.34 7.45
N VAL A 16 -2.29 8.59 8.44
CA VAL A 16 -3.08 7.55 9.13
C VAL A 16 -4.55 7.68 8.74
N LEU A 17 -5.19 6.58 8.34
CA LEU A 17 -6.61 6.59 8.00
C LEU A 17 -7.45 6.92 9.24
N GLY A 18 -8.38 7.88 9.08
CA GLY A 18 -9.25 8.33 10.16
C GLY A 18 -8.58 9.26 11.18
N GLN A 19 -7.38 9.77 10.89
CA GLN A 19 -6.80 10.84 11.70
C GLN A 19 -7.64 12.12 11.66
N ASP A 20 -7.50 12.95 12.70
CA ASP A 20 -8.07 14.29 12.68
C ASP A 20 -7.44 15.14 11.56
N LEU A 21 -8.28 15.96 10.93
CA LEU A 21 -7.97 16.82 9.80
C LEU A 21 -8.13 18.31 10.14
N SER A 22 -8.50 18.64 11.38
CA SER A 22 -8.84 20.00 11.81
C SER A 22 -7.73 21.03 11.62
N GLU A 23 -6.46 20.59 11.68
CA GLU A 23 -5.28 21.46 11.51
C GLU A 23 -4.73 21.51 10.07
N LEU A 24 -5.32 20.75 9.13
CA LEU A 24 -4.83 20.69 7.75
C LEU A 24 -5.44 21.80 6.89
N SER A 25 -4.61 22.39 6.03
CA SER A 25 -5.10 23.32 5.00
C SER A 25 -5.79 22.57 3.86
N VAL A 26 -6.45 23.31 2.97
CA VAL A 26 -7.06 22.74 1.76
C VAL A 26 -6.00 22.09 0.87
N ASP A 27 -4.87 22.76 0.67
CA ASP A 27 -3.77 22.25 -0.16
C ASP A 27 -3.18 20.96 0.44
N ASP A 28 -3.03 20.89 1.77
CA ASP A 28 -2.57 19.67 2.46
C ASP A 28 -3.54 18.50 2.25
N LEU A 29 -4.84 18.78 2.26
CA LEU A 29 -5.87 17.77 2.01
C LEU A 29 -5.82 17.29 0.55
N GLU A 30 -5.62 18.20 -0.41
CA GLU A 30 -5.48 17.85 -1.83
C GLU A 30 -4.26 16.95 -2.07
N GLU A 31 -3.09 17.32 -1.52
CA GLU A 31 -1.87 16.51 -1.62
C GLU A 31 -2.08 15.10 -1.04
N ARG A 32 -2.66 15.04 0.17
CA ARG A 32 -2.92 13.77 0.84
C ARG A 32 -3.92 12.90 0.08
N ILE A 33 -4.97 13.48 -0.48
CA ILE A 33 -5.93 12.76 -1.34
C ILE A 33 -5.21 12.18 -2.55
N GLY A 34 -4.31 12.94 -3.17
CA GLY A 34 -3.48 12.47 -4.28
C GLY A 34 -2.65 11.24 -3.90
N GLN A 35 -1.93 11.30 -2.78
CA GLN A 35 -1.11 10.21 -2.28
C GLN A 35 -1.94 8.94 -1.97
N LEU A 36 -3.10 9.11 -1.32
CA LEU A 36 -3.99 7.98 -1.02
C LEU A 36 -4.59 7.34 -2.29
N ARG A 37 -4.88 8.12 -3.33
CA ARG A 37 -5.36 7.58 -4.62
C ARG A 37 -4.30 6.73 -5.31
N LEU A 38 -3.06 7.21 -5.37
CA LEU A 38 -1.94 6.43 -5.91
C LEU A 38 -1.76 5.11 -5.14
N GLU A 39 -1.92 5.14 -3.82
CA GLU A 39 -1.84 3.92 -3.01
C GLU A 39 -3.01 2.95 -3.29
N ILE A 40 -4.23 3.45 -3.51
CA ILE A 40 -5.37 2.62 -3.93
C ILE A 40 -5.08 1.94 -5.28
N GLU A 41 -4.50 2.66 -6.24
CA GLU A 41 -4.12 2.09 -7.54
C GLU A 41 -3.09 0.97 -7.37
N ARG A 42 -2.00 1.22 -6.63
CA ARG A 42 -0.98 0.22 -6.31
C ARG A 42 -1.56 -1.03 -5.64
N LEU A 43 -2.45 -0.85 -4.67
CA LEU A 43 -3.12 -1.95 -3.98
C LEU A 43 -4.05 -2.72 -4.92
N THR A 44 -4.75 -2.02 -5.81
CA THR A 44 -5.62 -2.62 -6.82
C THR A 44 -4.83 -3.46 -7.83
N GLU A 45 -3.68 -2.97 -8.28
CA GLU A 45 -2.76 -3.72 -9.14
C GLU A 45 -2.21 -4.96 -8.44
N ALA A 46 -1.76 -4.82 -7.18
CA ALA A 46 -1.29 -5.94 -6.39
C ALA A 46 -2.40 -6.98 -6.14
N LEU A 47 -3.63 -6.53 -5.91
CA LEU A 47 -4.81 -7.39 -5.79
C LEU A 47 -5.08 -8.14 -7.09
N ALA A 48 -5.03 -7.46 -8.24
CA ALA A 48 -5.23 -8.09 -9.54
C ALA A 48 -4.14 -9.13 -9.84
N ALA A 49 -2.87 -8.81 -9.56
CA ALA A 49 -1.76 -9.74 -9.71
C ALA A 49 -1.94 -10.99 -8.82
N LYS A 50 -2.30 -10.81 -7.54
CA LYS A 50 -2.56 -11.92 -6.62
C LYS A 50 -3.85 -12.69 -6.96
N GLY A 51 -4.87 -12.01 -7.48
CA GLY A 51 -6.14 -12.60 -7.92
C GLY A 51 -5.97 -13.50 -9.15
N SER A 52 -5.13 -13.08 -10.11
CA SER A 52 -4.76 -13.91 -11.26
C SER A 52 -3.97 -15.16 -10.83
N SER A 53 -3.09 -15.01 -9.84
CA SER A 53 -2.36 -16.12 -9.22
C SER A 53 -3.29 -17.08 -8.47
N ARG A 54 -4.28 -16.56 -7.74
CA ARG A 54 -5.28 -17.39 -7.03
C ARG A 54 -6.17 -18.16 -8.01
N GLN A 55 -6.67 -17.54 -9.08
CA GLN A 55 -7.47 -18.23 -10.10
C GLN A 55 -6.66 -19.29 -10.86
N ALA A 56 -5.40 -18.99 -11.19
CA ALA A 56 -4.50 -19.97 -11.82
C ALA A 56 -4.20 -21.16 -10.88
N ALA A 57 -3.97 -20.90 -9.59
CA ALA A 57 -3.77 -21.94 -8.58
C ALA A 57 -5.05 -22.78 -8.38
N GLU A 58 -6.22 -22.15 -8.22
CA GLU A 58 -7.48 -22.87 -8.06
C GLU A 58 -7.88 -23.70 -9.29
N ALA A 59 -7.56 -23.26 -10.51
CA ALA A 59 -7.78 -24.02 -11.73
C ALA A 59 -6.83 -25.24 -11.88
N PHE A 60 -5.71 -25.23 -11.15
CA PHE A 60 -4.80 -26.37 -11.03
C PHE A 60 -5.32 -27.37 -9.99
N PHE A 61 -5.83 -26.89 -8.84
CA PHE A 61 -6.37 -27.75 -7.78
C PHE A 61 -7.74 -28.37 -8.11
N ARG A 62 -8.55 -27.79 -9.01
CA ARG A 62 -9.85 -28.37 -9.46
C ARG A 62 -9.73 -29.46 -10.53
N ARG A 63 -8.51 -29.78 -11.00
CA ARG A 63 -8.25 -30.82 -12.02
C ARG A 63 -7.73 -32.14 -11.43
N VAL A 64 -7.79 -32.30 -10.11
CA VAL A 64 -7.45 -33.55 -9.39
C VAL A 64 -8.72 -34.18 -8.84
#